data_AF-A0A6M2CNL8-F1
#
_entry.id   AF-A0A6M2CNL8-F1
#
_cell.length_a   1.000
_cell.length_b   1.000
_cell.length_c   1.000
_cell.angle_alpha   90.00
_cell.angle_beta   90.00
_cell.angle_gamma   90.00
#
_symmetry.space_group_name_H-M   'P 1'
#
loop_
_entity.id
_entity.type
_entity.pdbx_description
1 polymer ?
#
loop_
_entity_poly.entity_id
_entity_poly.type
_entity_poly.pdbx_seq_one_letter_code
_entity_poly.pdbx_strand_id
1 'polypeptide(L)'
;MAGRGRGKAAFPEVRHQLRRPKEDPEDAAEPKGDSKRDENKQQPPSTPVDAAPVKVEKEIRGLCSQFKYLQASDSNFDKALSAVNEKLKTSKDIDDVVNSMYEICLLGPDQALGTCQAMTRLSNVEIDGCKLRTKLLTRLQQEFEGFEEKAESSPQAFLSNTVFLCEYYTQYLLHGAPVNSLKAPVWRYLEFMLQSRKPYFLNQCFRLVQSKVGFFMKHSRPELEGNFLTKLREVVLDEKVPKTHRSFGLETLELILKELTRNAS
;
A
#
# COMPACT_ATOMS: atom_id res chain seq x y z
N MET A 1 5.69 54.86 -33.93
CA MET A 1 4.32 54.81 -33.36
C MET A 1 4.28 53.61 -32.42
N ALA A 2 4.30 53.82 -31.10
CA ALA A 2 3.13 53.75 -30.20
C ALA A 2 2.46 52.35 -30.20
N GLY A 3 2.26 51.61 -29.11
CA GLY A 3 2.53 51.79 -27.68
C GLY A 3 1.77 50.71 -26.89
N ARG A 4 2.30 50.38 -25.69
CA ARG A 4 1.63 49.94 -24.43
C ARG A 4 0.70 48.71 -24.40
N GLY A 5 0.95 47.85 -23.40
CA GLY A 5 -0.06 46.94 -22.83
C GLY A 5 0.49 45.99 -21.76
N ARG A 6 0.53 46.44 -20.50
CA ARG A 6 0.88 45.64 -19.30
C ARG A 6 -0.29 44.73 -18.90
N GLY A 7 0.01 43.56 -18.34
CA GLY A 7 -0.95 42.75 -17.58
C GLY A 7 -0.28 41.59 -16.85
N LYS A 8 0.36 41.87 -15.72
CA LYS A 8 0.73 40.86 -14.71
C LYS A 8 -0.54 40.50 -13.94
N ALA A 9 -0.97 39.25 -13.99
CA ALA A 9 -1.97 38.72 -13.06
C ALA A 9 -1.23 37.93 -11.97
N ALA A 10 -1.17 38.54 -10.78
CA ALA A 10 -0.80 37.88 -9.54
C ALA A 10 -2.00 37.07 -9.04
N PHE A 11 -1.81 35.77 -8.78
CA PHE A 11 -2.79 34.97 -8.05
C PHE A 11 -2.56 35.12 -6.54
N PRO A 12 -3.61 35.36 -5.75
CA PRO A 12 -3.49 35.63 -4.32
C PRO A 12 -3.16 34.37 -3.51
N GLU A 13 -2.19 34.55 -2.62
CA GLU A 13 -1.70 33.62 -1.60
C GLU A 13 -2.81 33.34 -0.57
N VAL A 14 -3.48 32.18 -0.66
CA VAL A 14 -4.47 31.74 0.33
C VAL A 14 -3.72 31.11 1.51
N ARG A 15 -3.34 31.95 2.48
CA ARG A 15 -2.87 31.52 3.80
C ARG A 15 -4.05 31.07 4.65
N HIS A 16 -4.26 29.77 4.77
CA HIS A 16 -5.12 29.19 5.81
C HIS A 16 -4.41 29.32 7.16
N GLN A 17 -4.64 30.44 7.86
CA GLN A 17 -4.34 30.55 9.28
C GLN A 17 -5.43 29.82 10.07
N LEU A 18 -5.15 28.58 10.46
CA LEU A 18 -5.90 27.85 11.49
C LEU A 18 -5.70 28.59 12.82
N ARG A 19 -6.68 29.44 13.17
CA ARG A 19 -6.80 30.06 14.49
C ARG A 19 -6.94 28.96 15.55
N ARG A 20 -6.06 29.01 16.56
CA ARG A 20 -6.22 28.27 17.83
C ARG A 20 -7.46 28.79 18.58
N PRO A 21 -8.24 27.93 19.24
CA PRO A 21 -9.27 28.37 20.18
C PRO A 21 -8.61 29.03 21.40
N LYS A 22 -9.24 30.09 21.90
CA LYS A 22 -8.87 30.86 23.09
C LYS A 22 -9.84 30.44 24.21
N GLU A 23 -9.31 29.95 25.32
CA GLU A 23 -9.97 29.91 26.64
C GLU A 23 -10.09 31.37 27.14
N ASP A 24 -11.21 31.85 27.70
CA ASP A 24 -11.75 31.74 29.08
C ASP A 24 -12.96 32.76 29.17
N PRO A 25 -13.57 33.11 30.33
CA PRO A 25 -14.36 32.35 31.32
C PRO A 25 -15.71 33.06 31.68
N GLU A 26 -16.43 32.55 32.70
CA GLU A 26 -17.53 33.18 33.52
C GLU A 26 -18.89 33.44 32.79
N ASP A 27 -20.10 33.28 33.35
CA ASP A 27 -20.58 33.12 34.73
C ASP A 27 -22.05 32.64 34.78
N ALA A 28 -22.47 32.21 35.98
CA ALA A 28 -23.83 32.18 36.56
C ALA A 28 -24.91 31.17 36.07
N ALA A 29 -25.21 30.17 36.92
CA ALA A 29 -26.44 30.18 37.74
C ALA A 29 -26.58 28.88 38.58
N GLU A 30 -26.48 29.05 39.89
CA GLU A 30 -26.93 28.15 40.97
C GLU A 30 -28.47 27.98 40.98
N PRO A 31 -29.09 26.92 41.59
CA PRO A 31 -29.09 26.82 43.06
C PRO A 31 -29.11 25.43 43.73
N LYS A 32 -28.42 25.40 44.88
CA LYS A 32 -28.78 24.83 46.19
C LYS A 32 -29.22 23.36 46.34
N GLY A 33 -28.43 22.64 47.13
CA GLY A 33 -28.83 21.46 47.90
C GLY A 33 -27.79 21.07 48.95
N ASP A 34 -27.93 21.63 50.16
CA ASP A 34 -27.15 21.33 51.37
C ASP A 34 -27.31 19.86 51.83
N SER A 35 -26.23 19.19 52.22
CA SER A 35 -26.15 18.33 53.43
C SER A 35 -24.75 17.71 53.67
N LYS A 36 -24.04 18.30 54.64
CA LYS A 36 -23.17 17.73 55.71
C LYS A 36 -22.29 16.47 55.48
N ARG A 37 -20.97 16.71 55.67
CA ARG A 37 -19.93 15.98 56.47
C ARG A 37 -20.18 14.51 56.88
N ASP A 38 -19.19 13.63 56.63
CA ASP A 38 -18.18 13.25 57.65
C ASP A 38 -17.05 12.37 57.10
N GLU A 39 -15.98 12.32 57.88
CA GLU A 39 -14.63 11.85 57.58
C GLU A 39 -14.45 10.32 57.43
N ASN A 40 -13.40 9.98 56.69
CA ASN A 40 -12.47 8.86 56.91
C ASN A 40 -12.94 7.42 56.58
N LYS A 41 -12.40 6.86 55.49
CA LYS A 41 -11.80 5.51 55.47
C LYS A 41 -11.15 5.15 54.13
N GLN A 42 -9.85 4.84 54.22
CA GLN A 42 -9.14 3.77 53.51
C GLN A 42 -9.01 3.85 51.98
N GLN A 43 -7.80 4.22 51.56
CA GLN A 43 -7.13 3.72 50.35
C GLN A 43 -7.23 2.18 50.26
N PRO A 44 -7.57 1.64 49.08
CA PRO A 44 -7.06 0.36 48.61
C PRO A 44 -6.17 0.54 47.36
N PRO A 45 -5.39 -0.49 47.00
CA PRO A 45 -4.07 -0.32 46.41
C PRO A 45 -4.09 -0.01 44.92
N SER A 46 -3.09 0.74 44.50
CA SER A 46 -2.68 0.93 43.12
C SER A 46 -2.36 -0.40 42.45
N THR A 47 -3.29 -0.92 41.66
CA THR A 47 -2.96 -1.84 40.57
C THR A 47 -2.32 -1.03 39.44
N PRO A 48 -1.08 -1.33 39.00
CA PRO A 48 -0.56 -0.73 37.79
C PRO A 48 -1.30 -1.38 36.61
N VAL A 49 -2.34 -0.71 36.12
CA VAL A 49 -3.00 -1.11 34.87
C VAL A 49 -2.12 -0.65 33.71
N ASP A 50 -1.75 -1.61 32.87
CA ASP A 50 -0.93 -1.52 31.67
C ASP A 50 -1.18 -0.26 30.81
N ALA A 51 -0.43 0.81 31.08
CA ALA A 51 -0.36 1.98 30.20
C ALA A 51 0.67 1.82 29.05
N ALA A 52 1.46 0.74 29.07
CA ALA A 52 2.55 0.49 28.13
C ALA A 52 2.10 0.08 26.70
N PRO A 53 1.12 -0.82 26.48
CA PRO A 53 0.86 -1.38 25.14
C PRO A 53 0.28 -0.36 24.16
N VAL A 54 -0.54 0.60 24.63
CA VAL A 54 -1.17 1.62 23.78
C VAL A 54 -0.17 2.69 23.32
N LYS A 55 0.84 2.98 24.15
CA LYS A 55 1.86 4.00 23.82
C LYS A 55 2.84 3.48 22.76
N VAL A 56 3.22 2.21 22.86
CA VAL A 56 4.13 1.55 21.90
C VAL A 56 3.45 1.34 20.54
N GLU A 57 2.18 0.93 20.51
CA GLU A 57 1.41 0.80 19.26
C GLU A 57 1.33 2.14 18.49
N LYS A 58 1.08 3.24 19.21
CA LYS A 58 1.10 4.59 18.62
C LYS A 58 2.47 4.98 18.09
N GLU A 59 3.54 4.52 18.73
CA GLU A 59 4.91 4.78 18.29
C GLU A 59 5.25 4.04 16.99
N ILE A 60 4.94 2.74 16.90
CA ILE A 60 5.16 1.92 15.70
C ILE A 60 4.38 2.47 14.51
N ARG A 61 3.09 2.77 14.72
CA ARG A 61 2.24 3.38 13.68
C ARG A 61 2.81 4.74 13.26
N GLY A 62 3.30 5.52 14.20
CA GLY A 62 3.99 6.80 13.96
C GLY A 62 5.23 6.64 13.07
N LEU A 63 6.06 5.62 13.33
CA LEU A 63 7.22 5.32 12.50
C LEU A 63 6.82 4.85 11.10
N CYS A 64 5.81 3.98 10.99
CA CYS A 64 5.31 3.51 9.70
C CYS A 64 4.75 4.66 8.85
N SER A 65 4.13 5.67 9.47
CA SER A 65 3.53 6.80 8.74
C SER A 65 4.52 7.59 7.87
N GLN A 66 5.83 7.51 8.15
CA GLN A 66 6.88 8.12 7.34
C GLN A 66 6.90 7.56 5.91
N PHE A 67 6.57 6.27 5.74
CA PHE A 67 6.53 5.59 4.45
C PHE A 67 5.39 6.05 3.53
N LYS A 68 4.47 6.89 4.03
CA LYS A 68 3.49 7.57 3.18
C LYS A 68 4.14 8.47 2.13
N TYR A 69 5.31 9.04 2.46
CA TYR A 69 6.01 10.02 1.64
C TYR A 69 7.39 9.56 1.17
N LEU A 70 7.90 8.44 1.70
CA LEU A 70 9.21 7.91 1.33
C LEU A 70 9.12 6.96 0.13
N GLN A 71 10.09 7.11 -0.76
CA GLN A 71 10.43 6.18 -1.84
C GLN A 71 11.73 5.46 -1.49
N ALA A 72 11.96 4.24 -2.01
CA ALA A 72 13.23 3.53 -1.71
C ALA A 72 14.50 4.24 -2.20
N SER A 73 14.37 5.20 -3.12
CA SER A 73 15.49 6.05 -3.56
C SER A 73 15.84 7.15 -2.55
N ASP A 74 14.99 7.40 -1.55
CA ASP A 74 15.22 8.46 -0.58
C ASP A 74 16.30 8.08 0.41
N SER A 75 17.21 9.02 0.68
CA SER A 75 18.32 8.83 1.62
C SER A 75 17.88 8.54 3.06
N ASN A 76 16.63 8.85 3.41
CA ASN A 76 16.05 8.60 4.71
C ASN A 76 15.30 7.25 4.78
N PHE A 77 15.12 6.55 3.67
CA PHE A 77 14.37 5.28 3.64
C PHE A 77 15.00 4.24 4.56
N ASP A 78 16.32 4.03 4.46
CA ASP A 78 17.05 3.07 5.29
C ASP A 78 16.99 3.43 6.78
N LYS A 79 17.08 4.74 7.09
CA LYS A 79 17.00 5.22 8.48
C LYS A 79 15.62 4.97 9.07
N ALA A 80 14.56 5.26 8.33
CA ALA A 80 13.18 5.00 8.75
C ALA A 80 12.95 3.50 8.96
N LEU A 81 13.50 2.66 8.07
CA LEU A 81 13.40 1.21 8.16
C LEU A 81 14.13 0.63 9.38
N SER A 82 15.35 1.10 9.64
CA SER A 82 16.11 0.75 10.84
C SER A 82 15.36 1.13 12.12
N ALA A 83 14.78 2.34 12.16
CA ALA A 83 14.00 2.80 13.30
C ALA A 83 12.77 1.93 13.57
N VAL A 84 12.07 1.48 12.52
CA VAL A 84 10.98 0.50 12.66
C VAL A 84 11.52 -0.82 13.22
N ASN A 85 12.57 -1.38 12.62
CA ASN A 85 13.12 -2.68 13.02
C ASN A 85 13.62 -2.69 14.48
N GLU A 86 14.30 -1.64 14.93
CA GLU A 86 14.81 -1.52 16.30
C GLU A 86 13.70 -1.49 17.36
N LYS A 87 12.49 -1.04 16.97
CA LYS A 87 11.34 -0.89 17.86
C LYS A 87 10.48 -2.14 17.97
N LEU A 88 10.63 -3.09 17.06
CA LEU A 88 9.94 -4.37 17.15
C LEU A 88 10.49 -5.18 18.34
N LYS A 89 9.61 -5.55 19.29
CA LYS A 89 9.96 -6.33 20.49
C LYS A 89 9.07 -7.53 20.73
N THR A 90 7.85 -7.51 20.20
CA THR A 90 6.85 -8.55 20.40
C THR A 90 6.24 -8.99 19.07
N SER A 91 5.59 -10.16 19.05
CA SER A 91 4.78 -10.55 17.88
C SER A 91 3.65 -9.56 17.57
N LYS A 92 3.13 -8.80 18.55
CA LYS A 92 2.10 -7.78 18.30
C LYS A 92 2.67 -6.62 17.48
N ASP A 93 3.91 -6.22 17.73
CA ASP A 93 4.57 -5.15 16.99
C ASP A 93 4.70 -5.48 15.50
N ILE A 94 4.93 -6.77 15.18
CA ILE A 94 4.93 -7.26 13.80
C ILE A 94 3.55 -7.09 13.15
N ASP A 95 2.48 -7.44 13.86
CA ASP A 95 1.10 -7.24 13.37
C ASP A 95 0.82 -5.75 13.14
N ASP A 96 1.24 -4.88 14.07
CA ASP A 96 1.05 -3.43 13.97
C ASP A 96 1.81 -2.83 12.78
N VAL A 97 3.04 -3.29 12.49
CA VAL A 97 3.79 -2.88 11.29
C VAL A 97 3.09 -3.35 10.02
N VAL A 98 2.71 -4.62 9.93
CA VAL A 98 2.04 -5.16 8.73
C VAL A 98 0.74 -4.40 8.46
N ASN A 99 -0.07 -4.18 9.49
CA ASN A 99 -1.33 -3.44 9.35
C ASN A 99 -1.10 -1.97 8.96
N SER A 100 -0.18 -1.27 9.64
CA SER A 100 0.10 0.14 9.37
C SER A 100 0.68 0.37 7.97
N MET A 101 1.63 -0.47 7.54
CA MET A 101 2.19 -0.40 6.20
C MET A 101 1.16 -0.76 5.14
N TYR A 102 0.28 -1.72 5.41
CA TYR A 102 -0.77 -2.10 4.48
C TYR A 102 -1.83 -0.99 4.34
N GLU A 103 -2.22 -0.32 5.43
CA GLU A 103 -3.09 0.87 5.35
C GLU A 103 -2.47 1.98 4.47
N ILE A 104 -1.15 2.18 4.54
CA ILE A 104 -0.44 3.13 3.68
C ILE A 104 -0.43 2.67 2.22
N CYS A 105 -0.20 1.37 1.97
CA CYS A 105 -0.25 0.78 0.63
C CYS A 105 -1.57 1.12 -0.09
N LEU A 106 -2.69 1.07 0.61
CA LEU A 106 -4.02 1.33 0.05
C LEU A 106 -4.25 2.80 -0.36
N LEU A 107 -3.36 3.73 0.00
CA LEU A 107 -3.47 5.13 -0.40
C LEU A 107 -3.21 5.34 -1.90
N GLY A 108 -2.40 4.49 -2.53
CA GLY A 108 -2.20 4.52 -3.98
C GLY A 108 -1.02 3.66 -4.48
N PRO A 109 -0.88 3.50 -5.80
CA PRO A 109 0.19 2.70 -6.42
C PRO A 109 1.61 3.06 -5.97
N ASP A 110 1.91 4.34 -5.79
CA ASP A 110 3.24 4.80 -5.38
C ASP A 110 3.54 4.43 -3.92
N GLN A 111 2.53 4.53 -3.05
CA GLN A 111 2.62 4.07 -1.66
C GLN A 111 2.69 2.55 -1.58
N ALA A 112 1.97 1.83 -2.44
CA ALA A 112 2.06 0.38 -2.54
C ALA A 112 3.48 -0.09 -2.91
N LEU A 113 4.15 0.62 -3.83
CA LEU A 113 5.54 0.35 -4.18
C LEU A 113 6.49 0.58 -2.99
N GLY A 114 6.43 1.77 -2.36
CA GLY A 114 7.32 2.13 -1.25
C GLY A 114 7.14 1.22 -0.02
N THR A 115 5.89 0.92 0.33
CA THR A 115 5.58 -0.01 1.43
C THR A 115 5.96 -1.45 1.11
N CYS A 116 5.83 -1.90 -0.14
CA CYS A 116 6.31 -3.21 -0.56
C CYS A 116 7.82 -3.34 -0.41
N GLN A 117 8.58 -2.32 -0.79
CA GLN A 117 10.04 -2.31 -0.63
C GLN A 117 10.44 -2.38 0.84
N ALA A 118 9.75 -1.64 1.72
CA ALA A 118 9.99 -1.66 3.15
C ALA A 118 9.68 -3.05 3.73
N MET A 119 8.49 -3.59 3.42
CA MET A 119 8.05 -4.90 3.89
C MET A 119 8.96 -6.03 3.40
N THR A 120 9.41 -5.99 2.14
CA THR A 120 10.35 -6.97 1.57
C THR A 120 11.64 -7.06 2.39
N ARG A 121 12.18 -5.91 2.83
CA ARG A 121 13.40 -5.84 3.64
C ARG A 121 13.17 -6.28 5.10
N LEU A 122 11.95 -6.10 5.61
CA LEU A 122 11.56 -6.55 6.95
C LEU A 122 11.08 -8.00 6.98
N SER A 123 10.84 -8.65 5.84
CA SER A 123 10.21 -9.98 5.77
C SER A 123 10.94 -11.09 6.53
N ASN A 124 12.23 -10.94 6.77
CA ASN A 124 13.04 -11.91 7.53
C ASN A 124 13.10 -11.61 9.03
N VAL A 125 12.50 -10.50 9.50
CA VAL A 125 12.38 -10.21 10.92
C VAL A 125 11.52 -11.28 11.59
N GLU A 126 12.03 -11.82 12.69
CA GLU A 126 11.39 -12.86 13.48
C GLU A 126 11.49 -12.49 14.96
N ILE A 127 10.34 -12.49 15.64
CA ILE A 127 10.22 -12.21 17.07
C ILE A 127 9.25 -13.22 17.66
N ASP A 128 9.64 -13.86 18.76
CA ASP A 128 8.86 -14.89 19.44
C ASP A 128 8.41 -16.04 18.50
N GLY A 129 9.27 -16.40 17.53
CA GLY A 129 8.95 -17.42 16.50
C GLY A 129 7.96 -16.95 15.43
N CYS A 130 7.50 -15.71 15.49
CA CYS A 130 6.63 -15.10 14.48
C CYS A 130 7.46 -14.33 13.45
N LYS A 131 7.45 -14.79 12.19
CA LYS A 131 8.07 -14.09 11.06
C LYS A 131 7.14 -13.03 10.48
N LEU A 132 7.67 -11.84 10.20
CA LEU A 132 6.90 -10.77 9.55
C LEU A 132 6.29 -11.21 8.22
N ARG A 133 7.05 -11.97 7.42
CA ARG A 133 6.53 -12.57 6.18
C ARG A 133 5.26 -13.37 6.41
N THR A 134 5.18 -14.16 7.49
CA THR A 134 4.01 -15.00 7.74
C THR A 134 2.76 -14.13 7.92
N LYS A 135 2.87 -13.06 8.71
CA LYS A 135 1.77 -12.10 8.91
C LYS A 135 1.39 -11.35 7.63
N LEU A 136 2.39 -10.95 6.84
CA LEU A 136 2.15 -10.31 5.54
C LEU A 136 1.43 -11.24 4.57
N LEU A 137 1.85 -12.50 4.45
CA LEU A 137 1.20 -13.47 3.58
C LEU A 137 -0.25 -13.73 4.01
N THR A 138 -0.51 -13.80 5.32
CA THR A 138 -1.88 -13.90 5.85
C THR A 138 -2.72 -12.68 5.44
N ARG A 139 -2.18 -11.47 5.57
CA ARG A 139 -2.87 -10.25 5.10
C ARG A 139 -3.16 -10.30 3.60
N LEU A 140 -2.19 -10.67 2.77
CA LEU A 140 -2.41 -10.78 1.32
C LEU A 140 -3.46 -11.84 0.95
N GLN A 141 -3.52 -12.94 1.69
CA GLN A 141 -4.55 -13.96 1.49
C GLN A 141 -5.96 -13.40 1.78
N GLN A 142 -6.13 -12.69 2.90
CA GLN A 142 -7.41 -12.05 3.24
C GLN A 142 -7.87 -11.04 2.18
N GLU A 143 -6.91 -10.36 1.54
CA GLU A 143 -7.20 -9.37 0.49
C GLU A 143 -7.50 -10.04 -0.85
N PHE A 144 -6.90 -11.21 -1.10
CA PHE A 144 -7.22 -12.06 -2.23
C PHE A 144 -8.63 -12.67 -2.15
N GLU A 145 -9.11 -13.00 -0.97
CA GLU A 145 -10.49 -13.48 -0.77
C GLU A 145 -11.50 -12.41 -1.21
N GLY A 146 -12.41 -12.78 -2.11
CA GLY A 146 -13.47 -11.90 -2.64
C GLY A 146 -12.97 -10.70 -3.44
N PHE A 147 -11.74 -10.74 -4.00
CA PHE A 147 -11.11 -9.57 -4.61
C PHE A 147 -11.91 -8.97 -5.77
N GLU A 148 -12.67 -9.79 -6.51
CA GLU A 148 -13.43 -9.34 -7.68
C GLU A 148 -14.54 -8.35 -7.27
N GLU A 149 -15.24 -8.62 -6.16
CA GLU A 149 -16.23 -7.70 -5.57
C GLU A 149 -15.56 -6.45 -4.97
N LYS A 150 -14.39 -6.63 -4.34
CA LYS A 150 -13.59 -5.52 -3.81
C LYS A 150 -13.08 -4.61 -4.93
N ALA A 151 -12.76 -5.14 -6.10
CA ALA A 151 -12.29 -4.37 -7.25
C ALA A 151 -13.38 -3.46 -7.84
N GLU A 152 -14.65 -3.88 -7.74
CA GLU A 152 -15.79 -3.05 -8.15
C GLU A 152 -16.13 -1.98 -7.11
N SER A 153 -16.10 -2.32 -5.82
CA SER A 153 -16.43 -1.38 -4.73
C SER A 153 -15.31 -0.39 -4.41
N SER A 154 -14.05 -0.80 -4.53
CA SER A 154 -12.88 0.05 -4.28
C SER A 154 -11.76 -0.21 -5.31
N PRO A 155 -11.91 0.34 -6.54
CA PRO A 155 -10.95 0.11 -7.63
C PRO A 155 -9.52 0.56 -7.30
N GLN A 156 -9.38 1.65 -6.54
CA GLN A 156 -8.08 2.19 -6.14
C GLN A 156 -7.36 1.25 -5.16
N ALA A 157 -8.08 0.72 -4.16
CA ALA A 157 -7.51 -0.23 -3.22
C ALA A 157 -7.08 -1.53 -3.94
N PHE A 158 -7.89 -2.01 -4.89
CA PHE A 158 -7.52 -3.14 -5.72
C PHE A 158 -6.26 -2.87 -6.55
N LEU A 159 -6.14 -1.69 -7.19
CA LEU A 159 -4.93 -1.30 -7.92
C LEU A 159 -3.69 -1.29 -7.02
N SER A 160 -3.78 -0.65 -5.85
CA SER A 160 -2.70 -0.65 -4.85
C SER A 160 -2.31 -2.06 -4.43
N ASN A 161 -3.29 -2.90 -4.09
CA ASN A 161 -3.03 -4.28 -3.68
C ASN A 161 -2.38 -5.09 -4.82
N THR A 162 -2.81 -4.86 -6.07
CA THR A 162 -2.22 -5.50 -7.25
C THR A 162 -0.75 -5.12 -7.42
N VAL A 163 -0.45 -3.82 -7.29
CA VAL A 163 0.93 -3.31 -7.35
C VAL A 163 1.76 -3.95 -6.26
N PHE A 164 1.30 -3.88 -5.01
CA PHE A 164 1.99 -4.48 -3.87
C PHE A 164 2.29 -5.96 -4.10
N LEU A 165 1.27 -6.74 -4.50
CA LEU A 165 1.37 -8.17 -4.71
C LEU A 165 2.36 -8.51 -5.83
N CYS A 166 2.30 -7.80 -6.96
CA CYS A 166 3.25 -7.99 -8.06
C CYS A 166 4.68 -7.63 -7.65
N GLU A 167 4.88 -6.50 -6.99
CA GLU A 167 6.19 -6.08 -6.51
C GLU A 167 6.77 -7.11 -5.53
N TYR A 168 5.98 -7.51 -4.53
CA TYR A 168 6.43 -8.45 -3.50
C TYR A 168 6.78 -9.81 -4.09
N TYR A 169 5.97 -10.31 -5.03
CA TYR A 169 6.26 -11.54 -5.76
C TYR A 169 7.59 -11.48 -6.52
N THR A 170 7.92 -10.32 -7.11
CA THR A 170 9.16 -10.16 -7.88
C THR A 170 10.40 -9.83 -7.05
N GLN A 171 10.22 -9.18 -5.89
CA GLN A 171 11.34 -8.69 -5.07
C GLN A 171 11.69 -9.63 -3.91
N TYR A 172 10.70 -10.29 -3.31
CA TYR A 172 10.94 -11.21 -2.18
C TYR A 172 11.23 -12.63 -2.67
N LEU A 173 12.51 -12.95 -2.80
CA LEU A 173 12.98 -14.24 -3.31
C LEU A 173 13.53 -15.14 -2.20
N LEU A 174 13.13 -16.40 -2.22
CA LEU A 174 13.67 -17.47 -1.40
C LEU A 174 14.53 -18.37 -2.27
N HIS A 175 15.82 -18.45 -1.94
CA HIS A 175 16.80 -19.22 -2.73
C HIS A 175 16.76 -18.86 -4.23
N GLY A 176 16.57 -17.58 -4.54
CA GLY A 176 16.52 -17.07 -5.91
C GLY A 176 15.20 -17.32 -6.66
N ALA A 177 14.17 -17.84 -6.00
CA ALA A 177 12.84 -18.07 -6.58
C ALA A 177 11.75 -17.30 -5.81
N PRO A 178 10.66 -16.88 -6.48
CA PRO A 178 9.55 -16.24 -5.79
C PRO A 178 8.80 -17.20 -4.87
N VAL A 179 8.03 -16.64 -3.94
CA VAL A 179 7.14 -17.42 -3.07
C VAL A 179 6.01 -18.03 -3.90
N ASN A 180 6.03 -19.36 -4.08
CA ASN A 180 5.10 -20.07 -4.96
C ASN A 180 3.62 -19.85 -4.65
N SER A 181 3.25 -19.67 -3.37
CA SER A 181 1.85 -19.44 -2.98
C SER A 181 1.28 -18.12 -3.49
N LEU A 182 2.12 -17.15 -3.84
CA LEU A 182 1.69 -15.85 -4.39
C LEU A 182 1.47 -15.89 -5.91
N LYS A 183 1.95 -16.94 -6.59
CA LYS A 183 1.87 -17.03 -8.06
C LYS A 183 0.42 -16.95 -8.55
N ALA A 184 -0.45 -17.82 -8.05
CA ALA A 184 -1.85 -17.85 -8.48
C ALA A 184 -2.59 -16.52 -8.20
N PRO A 185 -2.46 -15.90 -7.01
CA PRO A 185 -2.99 -14.56 -6.76
C PRO A 185 -2.52 -13.49 -7.75
N VAL A 186 -1.22 -13.40 -8.04
CA VAL A 186 -0.65 -12.43 -8.99
C VAL A 186 -1.33 -12.55 -10.35
N TRP A 187 -1.38 -13.76 -10.90
CA TRP A 187 -1.93 -13.97 -12.24
C TRP A 187 -3.43 -13.74 -12.29
N ARG A 188 -4.20 -14.14 -11.27
CA ARG A 188 -5.64 -13.86 -11.23
C ARG A 188 -5.95 -12.37 -11.19
N TYR A 189 -5.16 -11.57 -10.46
CA TYR A 189 -5.32 -10.12 -10.45
C TYR A 189 -5.01 -9.49 -11.82
N LEU A 190 -3.91 -9.90 -12.46
CA LEU A 190 -3.53 -9.45 -13.79
C LEU A 190 -4.58 -9.81 -14.86
N GLU A 191 -5.07 -11.05 -14.83
CA GLU A 191 -6.11 -11.53 -15.74
C GLU A 191 -7.44 -10.80 -15.54
N PHE A 192 -7.84 -10.55 -14.30
CA PHE A 192 -9.04 -9.77 -13.97
C PHE A 192 -8.96 -8.35 -14.53
N MET A 193 -7.80 -7.68 -14.37
CA MET A 193 -7.60 -6.35 -14.94
C MET A 193 -7.81 -6.34 -16.46
N LEU A 194 -7.30 -7.34 -17.18
CA LEU A 194 -7.54 -7.47 -18.61
C LEU A 194 -9.03 -7.70 -18.90
N GLN A 195 -9.68 -8.63 -18.20
CA GLN A 195 -11.10 -8.98 -18.40
C GLN A 195 -12.05 -7.82 -18.18
N SER A 196 -11.75 -6.93 -17.24
CA SER A 196 -12.59 -5.77 -16.93
C SER A 196 -12.81 -4.84 -18.13
N ARG A 197 -11.87 -4.83 -19.09
CA ARG A 197 -11.77 -3.84 -20.19
C ARG A 197 -11.75 -2.38 -19.73
N LYS A 198 -11.57 -2.11 -18.43
CA LYS A 198 -11.59 -0.75 -17.87
C LYS A 198 -10.23 -0.07 -18.11
N PRO A 199 -10.18 1.14 -18.72
CA PRO A 199 -8.95 1.85 -19.05
C PRO A 199 -7.88 1.89 -17.96
N TYR A 200 -8.27 2.21 -16.72
CA TYR A 200 -7.35 2.35 -15.60
C TYR A 200 -6.75 0.99 -15.16
N PHE A 201 -7.52 -0.10 -15.21
CA PHE A 201 -7.02 -1.45 -14.94
C PHE A 201 -6.10 -1.94 -16.06
N LEU A 202 -6.46 -1.68 -17.32
CA LEU A 202 -5.63 -2.03 -18.47
C LEU A 202 -4.26 -1.34 -18.41
N ASN A 203 -4.24 -0.02 -18.20
CA ASN A 203 -2.99 0.74 -18.13
C ASN A 203 -2.08 0.24 -17.00
N GLN A 204 -2.63 -0.04 -15.83
CA GLN A 204 -1.82 -0.55 -14.73
C GLN A 204 -1.32 -1.98 -14.99
N CYS A 205 -2.17 -2.85 -15.56
CA CYS A 205 -1.77 -4.19 -15.97
C CYS A 205 -0.58 -4.16 -16.94
N PHE A 206 -0.66 -3.33 -17.99
CA PHE A 206 0.40 -3.20 -18.98
C PHE A 206 1.69 -2.70 -18.34
N ARG A 207 1.65 -1.64 -17.51
CA ARG A 207 2.83 -1.14 -16.79
C ARG A 207 3.49 -2.21 -15.91
N LEU A 208 2.68 -2.98 -15.17
CA LEU A 208 3.20 -4.04 -14.31
C LEU A 208 3.86 -5.16 -15.11
N VAL A 209 3.21 -5.62 -16.18
CA VAL A 209 3.75 -6.70 -17.02
C VAL A 209 4.98 -6.24 -17.80
N GLN A 210 4.94 -5.06 -18.42
CA GLN A 210 6.08 -4.53 -19.17
C GLN A 210 7.33 -4.35 -18.28
N SER A 211 7.17 -3.83 -17.06
CA SER A 211 8.29 -3.64 -16.13
C SER A 211 8.87 -4.95 -15.58
N LYS A 212 8.11 -6.06 -15.62
CA LYS A 212 8.46 -7.33 -14.98
C LYS A 212 8.53 -8.51 -15.95
N VAL A 213 8.43 -8.27 -17.26
CA VAL A 213 8.32 -9.33 -18.27
C VAL A 213 9.46 -10.34 -18.18
N GLY A 214 10.71 -9.88 -17.99
CA GLY A 214 11.86 -10.78 -17.84
C GLY A 214 11.76 -11.68 -16.60
N PHE A 215 11.22 -11.15 -15.50
CA PHE A 215 10.98 -11.94 -14.28
C PHE A 215 9.88 -12.98 -14.52
N PHE A 216 8.75 -12.56 -15.10
CA PHE A 216 7.63 -13.46 -15.39
C PHE A 216 8.03 -14.54 -16.39
N MET A 217 8.85 -14.22 -17.38
CA MET A 217 9.42 -15.20 -18.30
C MET A 217 10.28 -16.25 -17.59
N LYS A 218 11.09 -15.85 -16.61
CA LYS A 218 11.98 -16.77 -15.89
C LYS A 218 11.22 -17.65 -14.90
N HIS A 219 10.22 -17.11 -14.21
CA HIS A 219 9.61 -17.76 -13.03
C HIS A 219 8.13 -18.14 -13.19
N SER A 220 7.47 -17.71 -14.27
CA SER A 220 6.02 -17.87 -14.48
C SER A 220 5.64 -17.92 -15.97
N ARG A 221 6.49 -18.54 -16.77
CA ARG A 221 6.28 -18.70 -18.21
C ARG A 221 4.94 -19.38 -18.56
N PRO A 222 4.54 -20.49 -17.91
CA PRO A 222 3.27 -21.14 -18.23
C PRO A 222 2.06 -20.24 -18.03
N GLU A 223 2.05 -19.45 -16.96
CA GLU A 223 0.96 -18.54 -16.65
C GLU A 223 0.90 -17.37 -17.63
N LEU A 224 2.07 -16.83 -18.01
CA LEU A 224 2.18 -15.80 -19.04
C LEU A 224 1.70 -16.31 -20.40
N GLU A 225 2.21 -17.45 -20.85
CA GLU A 225 1.88 -18.04 -22.17
C GLU A 225 0.44 -18.54 -22.26
N GLY A 226 -0.16 -18.92 -21.14
CA GLY A 226 -1.51 -19.47 -21.06
C GLY A 226 -2.62 -18.40 -21.13
N ASN A 227 -3.38 -18.30 -20.05
CA ASN A 227 -4.59 -17.48 -20.00
C ASN A 227 -4.29 -15.99 -20.18
N PHE A 228 -3.16 -15.51 -19.66
CA PHE A 228 -2.80 -14.10 -19.73
C PHE A 228 -2.63 -13.62 -21.18
N LEU A 229 -1.78 -14.28 -21.97
CA LEU A 229 -1.58 -13.91 -23.38
C LEU A 229 -2.86 -14.02 -24.20
N THR A 230 -3.71 -15.00 -23.90
CA THR A 230 -5.02 -15.14 -24.55
C THR A 230 -5.90 -13.91 -24.28
N LYS A 231 -6.06 -13.53 -23.02
CA LYS A 231 -6.84 -12.34 -22.61
C LYS A 231 -6.25 -11.04 -23.14
N LEU A 232 -4.92 -10.94 -23.21
CA LEU A 232 -4.26 -9.77 -23.78
C LEU A 232 -4.60 -9.60 -25.26
N ARG A 233 -4.58 -10.69 -26.04
CA ARG A 233 -5.00 -10.67 -27.46
C ARG A 233 -6.46 -10.27 -27.60
N GLU A 234 -7.34 -10.78 -26.75
CA GLU A 234 -8.75 -10.37 -26.75
C GLU A 234 -8.90 -8.86 -26.51
N VAL A 235 -8.15 -8.27 -25.57
CA VAL A 235 -8.16 -6.82 -25.33
C VAL A 235 -7.70 -6.06 -26.58
N VAL A 236 -6.64 -6.53 -27.25
CA VAL A 236 -6.09 -5.89 -28.46
C VAL A 236 -7.08 -5.94 -29.63
N LEU A 237 -7.85 -7.03 -29.74
CA LEU A 237 -8.80 -7.24 -30.84
C LEU A 237 -10.19 -6.64 -30.57
N ASP A 238 -10.54 -6.34 -29.33
CA ASP A 238 -11.86 -5.84 -28.95
C ASP A 238 -12.05 -4.36 -29.34
N GLU A 239 -12.88 -4.10 -30.36
CA GLU A 239 -13.17 -2.75 -30.84
C GLU A 239 -13.83 -1.84 -29.80
N LYS A 240 -14.45 -2.42 -28.75
CA LYS A 240 -15.01 -1.66 -27.63
C LYS A 240 -13.93 -1.04 -26.74
N VAL A 241 -12.70 -1.58 -26.77
CA VAL A 241 -11.56 -1.02 -26.07
C VAL A 241 -11.03 0.19 -26.86
N PRO A 242 -10.84 1.36 -26.21
CA PRO A 242 -10.33 2.54 -26.90
C PRO A 242 -8.99 2.27 -27.59
N LYS A 243 -8.81 2.84 -28.79
CA LYS A 243 -7.63 2.63 -29.65
C LYS A 243 -6.30 2.78 -28.89
N THR A 244 -6.18 3.78 -28.02
CA THR A 244 -4.98 4.01 -27.21
C THR A 244 -4.63 2.81 -26.32
N HIS A 245 -5.62 2.20 -25.67
CA HIS A 245 -5.39 1.06 -24.78
C HIS A 245 -5.11 -0.22 -25.58
N ARG A 246 -5.75 -0.38 -26.75
CA ARG A 246 -5.38 -1.46 -27.69
C ARG A 246 -3.94 -1.32 -28.18
N SER A 247 -3.49 -0.10 -28.47
CA SER A 247 -2.09 0.18 -28.83
C SER A 247 -1.13 -0.24 -27.72
N PHE A 248 -1.37 0.18 -26.47
CA PHE A 248 -0.54 -0.25 -25.34
C PHE A 248 -0.60 -1.76 -25.07
N GLY A 249 -1.76 -2.39 -25.30
CA GLY A 249 -1.89 -3.84 -25.25
C GLY A 249 -1.04 -4.54 -26.32
N LEU A 250 -0.99 -3.99 -27.54
CA LEU A 250 -0.17 -4.50 -28.63
C LEU A 250 1.32 -4.36 -28.31
N GLU A 251 1.76 -3.20 -27.82
CA GLU A 251 3.15 -2.98 -27.36
C GLU A 251 3.55 -3.97 -26.27
N THR A 252 2.65 -4.25 -25.32
CA THR A 252 2.85 -5.25 -24.28
C THR A 252 2.98 -6.66 -24.87
N LEU A 253 2.13 -7.02 -25.84
CA LEU A 253 2.16 -8.30 -26.53
C LEU A 253 3.48 -8.49 -27.29
N GLU A 254 3.91 -7.49 -28.05
CA GLU A 254 5.18 -7.50 -28.79
C GLU A 254 6.38 -7.67 -27.85
N LEU A 255 6.38 -6.98 -26.71
CA LEU A 255 7.43 -7.13 -25.71
C LEU A 255 7.50 -8.56 -25.15
N ILE A 256 6.36 -9.17 -24.83
CA ILE A 256 6.31 -10.57 -24.35
C ILE A 256 6.84 -11.54 -25.42
N LEU A 257 6.40 -11.38 -26.68
CA LEU A 257 6.85 -12.22 -27.79
C LEU A 257 8.36 -12.08 -28.07
N LYS A 258 8.90 -10.87 -27.90
CA LYS A 258 10.34 -10.62 -28.02
C LYS A 258 11.13 -11.36 -26.94
N GLU A 259 10.67 -11.38 -25.69
CA GLU A 259 11.34 -12.14 -24.64
C GLU A 259 11.17 -13.65 -24.80
N LEU A 260 10.04 -14.11 -25.33
CA LEU A 260 9.82 -15.52 -25.64
C LEU A 260 10.81 -16.06 -26.68
N THR A 261 11.06 -15.27 -27.74
CA THR A 261 12.01 -15.64 -28.80
C THR A 261 13.45 -15.60 -28.32
N ARG A 262 13.82 -14.62 -27.49
CA ARG A 262 15.18 -14.54 -26.89
C ARG A 262 15.51 -15.76 -26.02
N ASN A 263 14.53 -16.28 -25.27
CA ASN A 263 14.73 -17.43 -24.37
C ASN A 263 14.56 -18.80 -25.07
N ALA A 264 14.23 -18.82 -26.37
CA ALA A 264 14.16 -20.03 -27.18
C ALA A 264 15.45 -20.30 -27.99
N SER A 265 16.37 -19.33 -28.00
CA SER A 265 17.71 -19.41 -28.62
C SER A 265 18.74 -19.82 -27.59
#